data_AF-A0A4V1X3C0-F1
#
_entry.id   AF-A0A4V1X3C0-F1
#
_cell.length_a   1.000
_cell.length_b   1.000
_cell.length_c   1.000
_cell.angle_alpha   90.00
_cell.angle_beta   90.00
_cell.angle_gamma   90.00
#
_symmetry.space_group_name_H-M   'P 1'
#
loop_
_entity.id
_entity.type
_entity.pdbx_description
1 polymer ?
#
loop_
_entity_poly.entity_id
_entity_poly.type
_entity_poly.pdbx_seq_one_letter_code
_entity_poly.pdbx_strand_id
1 'polypeptide(L)'
;MGVERTEPALRMRGNVDLPAKKISLARVKKTISAATVFKRQNNKIDKRNNASDEYRRHLYNTTSLNITKTLNSLLHNLYDGTLRTITPNSSQQNSNASPLRLSGPAKYERLATQLYQPISQFKLSLRRIDSRGKSVRFVQTLETRMLYYDELIAKETKKLGTLQKEWESVVSEIWKLGAKCLGDETMAEMLFTEQGLYEKTLPLSSSPFKATDAEDTLFIPENDSFSPRYKPLVGKRRVTLQEEEEEEEEEEEAPGVCDKYDATPTDHFPDFIHQPSSDRNGTLPPIPDLSEGKTKELEKMVTELGNQEMGDFCKIEEDHEAYWKKKTAQLANALKSD
;
A
#
# COMPACT_ATOMS: atom_id res chain seq x y z
N MET A 1 9.81 19.00 26.72
CA MET A 1 9.70 18.45 28.09
C MET A 1 10.96 17.68 28.37
N GLY A 2 11.79 18.20 29.27
CA GLY A 2 13.05 17.57 29.67
C GLY A 2 12.79 16.40 30.60
N VAL A 3 13.61 15.36 30.47
CA VAL A 3 13.79 14.37 31.53
C VAL A 3 15.28 14.25 31.78
N GLU A 4 15.59 14.47 33.05
CA GLU A 4 16.90 14.62 33.63
C GLU A 4 17.67 13.29 33.74
N ARG A 5 18.97 13.48 33.95
CA ARG A 5 20.04 12.51 34.16
C ARG A 5 19.78 11.56 35.34
N THR A 6 20.36 10.37 35.26
CA THR A 6 20.96 9.71 36.45
C THR A 6 22.06 8.74 36.00
N GLU A 7 23.32 9.15 36.17
CA GLU A 7 24.48 8.24 36.21
C GLU A 7 24.66 7.74 37.66
N PRO A 8 25.05 6.46 37.87
CA PRO A 8 25.52 6.02 39.18
C PRO A 8 27.05 6.00 39.27
N ALA A 9 27.55 6.99 40.01
CA ALA A 9 28.51 6.92 41.11
C ALA A 9 29.66 5.88 41.08
N LEU A 10 30.87 6.41 40.88
CA LEU A 10 32.16 5.84 41.30
C LEU A 10 32.16 5.54 42.81
N ARG A 11 32.35 4.27 43.20
CA ARG A 11 32.68 3.90 44.58
C ARG A 11 34.19 3.89 44.79
N MET A 12 34.61 4.75 45.72
CA MET A 12 35.97 4.92 46.23
C MET A 12 36.49 3.66 46.94
N ARG A 13 37.78 3.37 46.72
CA ARG A 13 38.59 2.43 47.50
C ARG A 13 38.71 2.93 48.95
N GLY A 14 38.19 2.16 49.89
CA GLY A 14 38.55 2.28 51.31
C GLY A 14 39.77 1.42 51.60
N ASN A 15 40.93 2.07 51.79
CA ASN A 15 42.07 1.46 52.48
C ASN A 15 41.72 1.37 53.97
N VAL A 16 41.63 0.15 54.49
CA VAL A 16 41.50 -0.11 55.93
C VAL A 16 42.80 -0.75 56.41
N ASP A 17 43.64 0.06 57.05
CA ASP A 17 44.75 -0.40 57.87
C ASP A 17 44.22 -1.07 59.14
N LEU A 18 44.72 -2.27 59.45
CA LEU A 18 44.45 -2.97 60.72
C LEU A 18 45.69 -3.76 61.18
N PRO A 19 45.81 -4.08 62.48
CA PRO A 19 46.93 -3.66 63.31
C PRO A 19 48.00 -4.75 63.52
N ALA A 20 49.19 -4.28 63.90
CA ALA A 20 50.32 -5.11 64.33
C ALA A 20 49.93 -6.04 65.50
N LYS A 21 49.80 -7.34 65.22
CA LYS A 21 49.67 -8.38 66.24
C LYS A 21 51.07 -8.79 66.73
N LYS A 22 51.35 -8.52 68.00
CA LYS A 22 52.45 -9.13 68.75
C LYS A 22 52.19 -10.63 68.88
N ILE A 23 53.08 -11.46 68.34
CA ILE A 23 53.04 -12.91 68.46
C ILE A 23 53.98 -13.29 69.60
N SER A 24 53.42 -13.73 70.73
CA SER A 24 54.15 -14.48 71.76
C SER A 24 54.20 -15.95 71.36
N LEU A 25 55.39 -16.52 71.36
CA LEU A 25 55.68 -17.85 70.83
C LEU A 25 55.61 -18.89 71.95
N ALA A 26 54.39 -19.32 72.29
CA ALA A 26 54.17 -20.50 73.14
C ALA A 26 54.08 -21.76 72.26
N ARG A 27 55.14 -22.57 72.26
CA ARG A 27 55.18 -23.88 71.59
C ARG A 27 54.25 -24.87 72.32
N VAL A 28 52.99 -24.91 71.92
CA VAL A 28 52.09 -26.03 72.21
C VAL A 28 52.14 -27.00 71.03
N LYS A 29 52.64 -28.21 71.25
CA LYS A 29 52.58 -29.32 70.29
C LYS A 29 51.11 -29.72 70.11
N LYS A 30 50.43 -29.13 69.13
CA LYS A 30 49.08 -29.54 68.72
C LYS A 30 49.19 -30.84 67.92
N THR A 31 48.71 -31.94 68.50
CA THR A 31 48.40 -33.17 67.77
C THR A 31 47.21 -32.89 66.86
N ILE A 32 47.49 -32.70 65.57
CA ILE A 32 46.47 -32.50 64.55
C ILE A 32 45.84 -33.88 64.29
N SER A 33 44.63 -34.09 64.79
CA SER A 33 43.86 -35.31 64.54
C SER A 33 43.58 -35.46 63.04
N ALA A 34 43.87 -36.62 62.46
CA ALA A 34 43.65 -36.93 61.06
C ALA A 34 42.21 -36.64 60.59
N ALA A 35 41.22 -36.78 61.47
CA ALA A 35 39.82 -36.47 61.19
C ALA A 35 39.59 -34.98 60.80
N THR A 36 40.38 -34.06 61.37
CA THR A 36 40.30 -32.63 61.02
C THR A 36 40.94 -32.31 59.68
N VAL A 37 41.90 -33.11 59.22
CA VAL A 37 42.54 -32.97 57.89
C VAL A 37 41.57 -33.42 56.79
N PHE A 38 40.90 -34.56 56.95
CA PHE A 38 39.91 -35.06 55.99
C PHE A 38 38.69 -34.13 55.86
N LYS A 39 38.19 -33.59 56.98
CA LYS A 39 37.07 -32.62 56.96
C LYS A 39 37.46 -31.33 56.20
N ARG A 40 38.73 -30.93 56.26
CA ARG A 40 39.27 -29.77 55.54
C ARG A 40 39.46 -30.03 54.06
N GLN A 41 39.75 -31.28 53.66
CA GLN A 41 39.82 -31.67 52.25
C GLN A 41 38.43 -31.73 51.60
N ASN A 42 37.42 -32.32 52.26
CA ASN A 42 36.06 -32.38 51.71
C ASN A 42 35.46 -30.97 51.50
N ASN A 43 35.60 -30.08 52.50
CA ASN A 43 35.16 -28.67 52.35
C ASN A 43 35.88 -27.91 51.23
N LYS A 44 37.09 -28.35 50.83
CA LYS A 44 37.85 -27.75 49.73
C LYS A 44 37.34 -28.24 48.38
N ILE A 45 36.94 -29.51 48.29
CA ILE A 45 36.34 -30.13 47.10
C ILE A 45 34.97 -29.50 46.82
N ASP A 46 34.12 -29.36 47.85
CA ASP A 46 32.80 -28.73 47.71
C ASP A 46 32.89 -27.27 47.26
N LYS A 47 33.85 -26.50 47.81
CA LYS A 47 34.11 -25.12 47.36
C LYS A 47 34.56 -25.04 45.89
N ARG A 48 35.32 -26.02 45.42
CA ARG A 48 35.83 -26.06 44.05
C ARG A 48 34.72 -26.42 43.06
N ASN A 49 33.85 -27.35 43.44
CA ASN A 49 32.67 -27.72 42.66
C ASN A 49 31.70 -26.53 42.57
N ASN A 50 31.42 -25.84 43.68
CA ASN A 50 30.59 -24.64 43.68
C ASN A 50 31.14 -23.52 42.80
N ALA A 51 32.45 -23.25 42.84
CA ALA A 51 33.08 -22.24 41.99
C ALA A 51 33.02 -22.63 40.49
N SER A 52 33.17 -23.92 40.19
CA SER A 52 33.03 -24.45 38.82
C SER A 52 31.59 -24.31 38.32
N ASP A 53 30.60 -24.63 39.15
CA ASP A 53 29.18 -24.51 38.78
C ASP A 53 28.74 -23.05 38.64
N GLU A 54 29.26 -22.16 39.49
CA GLU A 54 29.03 -20.72 39.39
C GLU A 54 29.65 -20.15 38.11
N TYR A 55 30.84 -20.58 37.74
CA TYR A 55 31.47 -20.21 36.46
C TYR A 55 30.67 -20.73 35.25
N ARG A 56 30.21 -21.99 35.29
CA ARG A 56 29.34 -22.55 34.24
C ARG A 56 28.04 -21.75 34.11
N ARG A 57 27.37 -21.45 35.22
CA ARG A 57 26.16 -20.62 35.23
C ARG A 57 26.43 -19.22 34.67
N HIS A 58 27.55 -18.60 35.04
CA HIS A 58 27.94 -17.30 34.51
C HIS A 58 28.14 -17.36 32.99
N LEU A 59 28.86 -18.37 32.48
CA LEU A 59 29.03 -18.57 31.04
C LEU A 59 27.69 -18.74 30.33
N TYR A 60 26.81 -19.63 30.81
CA TYR A 60 25.47 -19.83 30.24
C TYR A 60 24.62 -18.56 30.25
N ASN A 61 24.62 -17.81 31.35
CA ASN A 61 23.88 -16.56 31.45
C ASN A 61 24.43 -15.49 30.50
N THR A 62 25.75 -15.41 30.37
CA THR A 62 26.41 -14.44 29.49
C THR A 62 26.15 -14.78 28.01
N THR A 63 26.28 -16.05 27.63
CA THR A 63 26.04 -16.50 26.25
C THR A 63 24.57 -16.37 25.87
N SER A 64 23.64 -16.79 26.73
CA SER A 64 22.19 -16.63 26.48
C SER A 64 21.78 -15.17 26.36
N LEU A 65 22.33 -14.28 27.20
CA LEU A 65 22.08 -12.84 27.10
C LEU A 65 22.60 -12.27 25.78
N ASN A 66 23.81 -12.66 25.35
CA ASN A 66 24.36 -12.25 24.07
C ASN A 66 23.53 -12.75 22.88
N ILE A 67 23.10 -14.02 22.89
CA ILE A 67 22.23 -14.60 21.85
C ILE A 67 20.89 -13.85 21.79
N THR A 68 20.30 -13.56 22.95
CA THR A 68 19.02 -12.83 23.00
C THR A 68 19.18 -11.42 22.46
N LYS A 69 20.30 -10.76 22.79
CA LYS A 69 20.61 -9.41 22.30
C LYS A 69 20.82 -9.39 20.78
N THR A 70 21.56 -10.35 20.23
CA THR A 70 21.79 -10.44 18.79
C THR A 70 20.49 -10.75 18.05
N LEU A 71 19.69 -11.70 18.54
CA LEU A 71 18.37 -12.01 17.98
C LEU A 71 17.46 -10.78 17.92
N ASN A 72 17.36 -10.03 19.02
CA ASN A 72 16.54 -8.82 19.07
C ASN A 72 17.05 -7.74 18.10
N SER A 73 18.37 -7.59 17.96
CA SER A 73 18.94 -6.64 16.99
C SER A 73 18.65 -7.04 15.54
N LEU A 74 18.69 -8.33 15.21
CA LEU A 74 18.37 -8.85 13.89
C LEU A 74 16.87 -8.68 13.58
N LEU A 75 16.00 -8.97 14.55
CA LEU A 75 14.55 -8.73 14.43
C LEU A 75 14.24 -7.26 14.17
N HIS A 76 14.88 -6.34 14.92
CA HIS A 76 14.72 -4.90 14.69
C HIS A 76 15.23 -4.47 13.31
N ASN A 77 16.41 -4.93 12.91
CA ASN A 77 16.96 -4.61 11.58
C ASN A 77 16.09 -5.15 10.45
N LEU A 78 15.52 -6.35 10.60
CA LEU A 78 14.61 -6.94 9.64
C LEU A 78 13.31 -6.14 9.57
N TYR A 79 12.73 -5.80 10.72
CA TYR A 79 11.54 -4.97 10.80
C TYR A 79 11.76 -3.62 10.11
N ASP A 80 12.81 -2.89 10.49
CA ASP A 80 13.16 -1.58 9.94
C ASP A 80 13.53 -1.64 8.45
N GLY A 81 14.20 -2.70 8.00
CA GLY A 81 14.49 -2.93 6.59
C GLY A 81 13.24 -3.23 5.74
N THR A 82 12.21 -3.78 6.37
CA THR A 82 10.92 -4.06 5.70
C THR A 82 10.04 -2.82 5.62
N LEU A 83 10.32 -1.79 6.41
CA LEU A 83 9.61 -0.52 6.35
C LEU A 83 9.99 0.25 5.09
N ARG A 84 9.02 0.45 4.21
CA ARG A 84 9.15 1.29 3.02
C ARG A 84 8.51 2.64 3.28
N THR A 85 9.21 3.72 2.96
CA THR A 85 8.66 5.07 2.97
C THR A 85 7.64 5.21 1.84
N ILE A 86 6.41 5.59 2.18
CA ILE A 86 5.38 5.87 1.19
C ILE A 86 5.38 7.37 0.93
N THR A 87 5.67 7.75 -0.31
CA THR A 87 5.42 9.11 -0.77
C THR A 87 3.92 9.26 -0.98
N PRO A 88 3.22 10.17 -0.27
CA PRO A 88 1.81 10.38 -0.49
C PRO A 88 1.60 10.90 -1.92
N ASN A 89 0.72 10.23 -2.66
CA ASN A 89 0.44 10.54 -4.07
C ASN A 89 -0.55 11.72 -4.24
N SER A 90 -1.00 12.30 -3.12
CA SER A 90 -1.96 13.40 -3.13
C SER A 90 -1.24 14.75 -3.15
N SER A 91 -1.70 15.64 -4.03
CA SER A 91 -1.30 17.05 -4.16
C SER A 91 -1.43 17.91 -2.89
N GLN A 92 -1.91 17.36 -1.78
CA GLN A 92 -1.86 17.97 -0.45
C GLN A 92 -0.56 17.59 0.26
N GLN A 93 0.52 18.21 -0.19
CA GLN A 93 1.81 18.08 0.46
C GLN A 93 1.84 19.04 1.65
N ASN A 94 1.34 18.59 2.80
CA ASN A 94 1.68 19.24 4.06
C ASN A 94 3.17 18.97 4.30
N SER A 95 4.02 19.90 3.87
CA SER A 95 5.49 19.79 3.83
C SER A 95 6.17 19.51 5.17
N ASN A 96 5.43 19.52 6.28
CA ASN A 96 5.97 19.36 7.63
C ASN A 96 5.72 17.97 8.24
N ALA A 97 5.01 17.05 7.56
CA ALA A 97 4.76 15.71 8.10
C ALA A 97 5.89 14.74 7.73
N SER A 98 6.46 14.04 8.71
CA SER A 98 7.44 12.99 8.46
C SER A 98 6.85 11.89 7.56
N PRO A 99 7.63 11.36 6.58
CA PRO A 99 7.14 10.34 5.67
C PRO A 99 6.75 9.08 6.45
N LEU A 100 5.53 8.61 6.23
CA LEU A 100 5.03 7.43 6.91
C LEU A 100 5.77 6.18 6.39
N ARG A 101 6.38 5.46 7.33
CA ARG A 101 7.06 4.18 7.09
C ARG A 101 6.08 3.05 7.37
N LEU A 102 5.73 2.29 6.33
CA LEU A 102 4.84 1.13 6.45
C LEU A 102 5.58 -0.14 6.04
N SER A 103 5.24 -1.25 6.68
CA SER A 103 5.69 -2.57 6.23
C SER A 103 5.11 -2.88 4.85
N GLY A 104 5.76 -3.79 4.11
CA GLY A 104 5.23 -4.28 2.83
C GLY A 104 3.75 -4.67 2.88
N PRO A 105 3.33 -5.54 3.83
CA PRO A 105 1.93 -5.91 3.99
C PRO A 105 1.00 -4.72 4.27
N ALA A 106 1.38 -3.83 5.20
CA ALA A 106 0.57 -2.65 5.53
C ALA A 106 0.44 -1.69 4.33
N LYS A 107 1.46 -1.61 3.46
CA LYS A 107 1.39 -0.85 2.21
C LYS A 107 0.31 -1.44 1.28
N TYR A 108 0.31 -2.75 1.08
CA TYR A 108 -0.68 -3.41 0.22
C TYR A 108 -2.09 -3.33 0.81
N GLU A 109 -2.22 -3.48 2.13
CA GLU A 109 -3.50 -3.31 2.83
C GLU A 109 -4.07 -1.90 2.64
N ARG A 110 -3.23 -0.85 2.66
CA ARG A 110 -3.68 0.51 2.35
C ARG A 110 -4.12 0.72 0.92
N LEU A 111 -3.42 0.13 -0.04
CA LEU A 111 -3.82 0.19 -1.45
C LEU A 111 -5.11 -0.61 -1.68
N ALA A 112 -5.20 -1.78 -1.06
CA ALA A 112 -6.40 -2.60 -1.05
C ALA A 112 -7.60 -1.83 -0.48
N THR A 113 -7.46 -1.20 0.69
CA THR A 113 -8.56 -0.40 1.28
C THR A 113 -8.98 0.77 0.40
N GLN A 114 -8.09 1.35 -0.42
CA GLN A 114 -8.47 2.34 -1.43
C GLN A 114 -9.24 1.73 -2.60
N LEU A 115 -8.86 0.54 -3.05
CA LEU A 115 -9.52 -0.17 -4.16
C LEU A 115 -10.86 -0.78 -3.76
N TYR A 116 -10.99 -1.24 -2.51
CA TYR A 116 -12.20 -1.87 -1.97
C TYR A 116 -13.23 -0.88 -1.45
N GLN A 117 -12.94 0.43 -1.50
CA GLN A 117 -13.94 1.45 -1.16
C GLN A 117 -15.09 1.41 -2.18
N PRO A 118 -16.36 1.45 -1.73
CA PRO A 118 -17.50 1.55 -2.63
C PRO A 118 -17.36 2.74 -3.56
N ILE A 119 -17.75 2.55 -4.81
CA ILE A 119 -17.64 3.57 -5.86
C ILE A 119 -18.48 4.82 -5.47
N SER A 120 -19.56 4.63 -4.70
CA SER A 120 -20.43 5.69 -4.19
C SER A 120 -19.67 6.78 -3.41
N GLN A 121 -18.63 6.37 -2.65
CA GLN A 121 -17.89 7.25 -1.73
C GLN A 121 -16.77 8.04 -2.41
N PHE A 122 -16.54 7.82 -3.71
CA PHE A 122 -15.50 8.56 -4.43
C PHE A 122 -15.82 10.05 -4.46
N LYS A 123 -14.84 10.83 -3.99
CA LYS A 123 -14.92 12.29 -3.93
C LYS A 123 -14.47 12.88 -5.27
N LEU A 124 -15.41 13.47 -5.99
CA LEU A 124 -15.17 14.19 -7.24
C LEU A 124 -14.86 15.65 -6.93
N SER A 125 -13.76 16.17 -7.50
CA SER A 125 -13.43 17.59 -7.46
C SER A 125 -14.04 18.26 -8.69
N LEU A 126 -15.12 18.99 -8.48
CA LEU A 126 -15.90 19.65 -9.53
C LEU A 126 -15.62 21.15 -9.49
N ARG A 127 -15.84 21.83 -10.62
CA ARG A 127 -15.74 23.29 -10.72
C ARG A 127 -17.11 23.84 -11.08
N ARG A 128 -17.53 24.89 -10.39
CA ARG A 128 -18.72 25.67 -10.72
C ARG A 128 -18.33 27.12 -10.91
N ILE A 129 -18.98 27.78 -11.86
CA ILE A 129 -18.88 29.22 -12.04
C ILE A 129 -19.92 29.87 -11.13
N ASP A 130 -19.46 30.65 -10.16
CA ASP A 130 -20.35 31.42 -9.29
C ASP A 130 -21.04 32.55 -10.07
N SER A 131 -22.07 33.16 -9.47
CA SER A 131 -22.75 34.35 -10.03
C SER A 131 -21.81 35.53 -10.34
N ARG A 132 -20.59 35.50 -9.80
CA ARG A 132 -19.52 36.49 -10.03
C ARG A 132 -18.56 36.11 -11.16
N GLY A 133 -18.82 35.02 -11.90
CA GLY A 133 -17.95 34.51 -12.96
C GLY A 133 -16.67 33.82 -12.46
N LYS A 134 -16.52 33.60 -11.14
CA LYS A 134 -15.34 32.95 -10.57
C LYS A 134 -15.53 31.44 -10.54
N SER A 135 -14.51 30.70 -10.99
CA SER A 135 -14.49 29.24 -10.90
C SER A 135 -14.13 28.81 -9.47
N VAL A 136 -15.09 28.22 -8.75
CA VAL A 136 -14.89 27.67 -7.42
C VAL A 136 -14.84 26.14 -7.51
N ARG A 137 -13.81 25.55 -6.91
CA ARG A 137 -13.70 24.10 -6.74
C ARG A 137 -14.53 23.68 -5.54
N PHE A 138 -15.38 22.67 -5.74
CA PHE A 138 -16.11 22.03 -4.66
C PHE A 138 -15.95 20.51 -4.79
N VAL A 139 -16.10 19.81 -3.66
CA VAL A 139 -15.94 18.36 -3.60
C VAL A 139 -17.29 17.75 -3.28
N GLN A 140 -17.73 16.83 -4.13
CA GLN A 140 -18.99 16.10 -3.95
C GLN A 140 -18.74 14.61 -4.15
N THR A 141 -19.44 13.77 -3.40
CA THR A 141 -19.40 12.32 -3.62
C THR A 141 -20.18 11.95 -4.88
N LEU A 142 -19.77 10.84 -5.51
CA LEU A 142 -20.49 10.32 -6.69
C LEU A 142 -21.95 10.04 -6.35
N GLU A 143 -22.21 9.42 -5.20
CA GLU A 143 -23.56 9.14 -4.68
C GLU A 143 -24.47 10.36 -4.70
N THR A 144 -24.03 11.48 -4.09
CA THR A 144 -24.84 12.70 -4.05
C THR A 144 -25.07 13.28 -5.43
N ARG A 145 -24.16 13.10 -6.39
CA ARG A 145 -24.37 13.56 -7.77
C ARG A 145 -25.37 12.69 -8.51
N MET A 146 -25.27 11.39 -8.27
CA MET A 146 -26.17 10.39 -8.85
C MET A 146 -27.60 10.60 -8.35
N LEU A 147 -27.83 10.86 -7.06
CA LEU A 147 -29.17 11.15 -6.50
C LEU A 147 -30.00 12.20 -7.27
N TYR A 148 -29.35 13.22 -7.86
CA TYR A 148 -30.05 14.27 -8.62
C TYR A 148 -29.95 14.10 -10.14
N TYR A 149 -29.35 13.00 -10.62
CA TYR A 149 -29.03 12.83 -12.03
C TYR A 149 -30.30 12.72 -12.88
N ASP A 150 -31.27 11.92 -12.45
CA ASP A 150 -32.51 11.71 -13.20
C ASP A 150 -33.36 12.99 -13.24
N GLU A 151 -33.39 13.75 -12.14
CA GLU A 151 -34.05 15.06 -12.10
C GLU A 151 -33.39 16.05 -13.07
N LEU A 152 -32.05 16.06 -13.14
CA LEU A 152 -31.31 16.91 -14.06
C LEU A 152 -31.57 16.52 -15.52
N ILE A 153 -31.55 15.23 -15.85
CA ILE A 153 -31.90 14.75 -17.20
C ILE A 153 -33.32 15.18 -17.55
N ALA A 154 -34.31 14.90 -16.69
CA ALA A 154 -35.70 15.25 -16.96
C ALA A 154 -35.91 16.75 -17.17
N LYS A 155 -35.17 17.57 -16.41
CA LYS A 155 -35.20 19.03 -16.56
C LYS A 155 -34.56 19.49 -17.88
N GLU A 156 -33.44 18.90 -18.28
CA GLU A 156 -32.75 19.22 -19.53
C GLU A 156 -33.53 18.75 -20.75
N THR A 157 -34.08 17.54 -20.74
CA THR A 157 -34.92 17.01 -21.84
C THR A 157 -36.17 17.87 -22.02
N LYS A 158 -36.80 18.32 -20.92
CA LYS A 158 -37.92 19.26 -20.98
C LYS A 158 -37.53 20.59 -21.63
N LYS A 159 -36.36 21.13 -21.26
CA LYS A 159 -35.83 22.37 -21.86
C LYS A 159 -35.51 22.20 -23.35
N LEU A 160 -34.93 21.07 -23.72
CA LEU A 160 -34.63 20.74 -25.11
C LEU A 160 -35.93 20.63 -25.92
N GLY A 161 -36.96 19.97 -25.38
CA GLY A 161 -38.28 19.91 -26.01
C GLY A 161 -38.94 21.29 -26.18
N THR A 162 -38.75 22.23 -25.24
CA THR A 162 -39.24 23.60 -25.43
C THR A 162 -38.50 24.34 -26.55
N LEU A 163 -37.17 24.21 -26.59
CA LEU A 163 -36.34 24.84 -27.63
C LEU A 163 -36.62 24.25 -29.01
N GLN A 164 -36.85 22.94 -29.09
CA GLN A 164 -37.23 22.27 -30.32
C GLN A 164 -38.55 22.82 -30.87
N LYS A 165 -39.58 22.99 -30.02
CA LYS A 165 -40.87 23.58 -30.44
C LYS A 165 -40.74 25.02 -30.91
N GLU A 166 -39.91 25.82 -30.21
CA GLU A 166 -39.62 27.19 -30.65
C GLU A 166 -38.92 27.21 -32.01
N TRP A 167 -37.94 26.33 -32.21
CA TRP A 167 -37.24 26.17 -33.47
C TRP A 167 -38.17 25.72 -34.60
N GLU A 168 -38.99 24.68 -34.38
CA GLU A 168 -39.99 24.21 -35.35
C GLU A 168 -40.98 25.31 -35.72
N SER A 169 -41.42 26.11 -34.74
CA SER A 169 -42.30 27.25 -34.98
C SER A 169 -41.64 28.27 -35.91
N VAL A 170 -40.43 28.72 -35.61
CA VAL A 170 -39.68 29.71 -36.41
C VAL A 170 -39.40 29.18 -37.82
N VAL A 171 -38.96 27.92 -37.94
CA VAL A 171 -38.72 27.28 -39.24
C VAL A 171 -40.02 27.17 -40.04
N SER A 172 -41.15 26.84 -39.40
CA SER A 172 -42.44 26.79 -40.08
C SER A 172 -42.90 28.17 -40.57
N GLU A 173 -42.59 29.25 -39.84
CA GLU A 173 -42.89 30.62 -40.25
C GLU A 173 -42.02 31.05 -41.45
N ILE A 174 -40.73 30.75 -41.39
CA ILE A 174 -39.80 30.98 -42.51
C ILE A 174 -40.28 30.21 -43.76
N TRP A 175 -40.66 28.94 -43.60
CA TRP A 175 -41.23 28.12 -44.66
C TRP A 175 -42.49 28.78 -45.25
N LYS A 176 -43.48 29.11 -44.42
CA LYS A 176 -44.74 29.74 -44.85
C LYS A 176 -44.52 31.07 -45.58
N LEU A 177 -43.57 31.89 -45.12
CA LEU A 177 -43.24 33.16 -45.76
C LEU A 177 -42.52 32.94 -47.10
N GLY A 178 -41.55 32.03 -47.11
CA GLY A 178 -40.83 31.66 -48.32
C GLY A 178 -41.74 31.09 -49.40
N ALA A 179 -42.63 30.17 -49.03
CA ALA A 179 -43.63 29.56 -49.91
C ALA A 179 -44.49 30.62 -50.60
N LYS A 180 -44.96 31.62 -49.84
CA LYS A 180 -45.76 32.74 -50.37
C LYS A 180 -44.99 33.65 -51.32
N CYS A 181 -43.69 33.82 -51.12
CA CYS A 181 -42.86 34.76 -51.89
C CYS A 181 -42.18 34.11 -53.11
N LEU A 182 -41.74 32.86 -52.98
CA LEU A 182 -40.87 32.16 -53.92
C LEU A 182 -41.55 30.95 -54.58
N GLY A 183 -42.63 30.43 -53.99
CA GLY A 183 -43.27 29.16 -54.36
C GLY A 183 -42.77 27.98 -53.49
N ASP A 184 -43.61 26.96 -53.37
CA ASP A 184 -43.32 25.79 -52.52
C ASP A 184 -42.11 24.99 -53.04
N GLU A 185 -42.00 24.83 -54.37
CA GLU A 185 -40.94 24.05 -55.02
C GLU A 185 -39.55 24.66 -54.79
N THR A 186 -39.41 25.98 -54.94
CA THR A 186 -38.13 26.69 -54.77
C THR A 186 -37.70 26.76 -53.31
N MET A 187 -38.65 26.81 -52.37
CA MET A 187 -38.36 26.73 -50.93
C MET A 187 -37.95 25.33 -50.50
N ALA A 188 -38.61 24.29 -51.05
CA ALA A 188 -38.22 22.91 -50.82
C ALA A 188 -36.79 22.66 -51.32
N GLU A 189 -36.46 23.13 -52.53
CA GLU A 189 -35.11 23.00 -53.09
C GLU A 189 -34.05 23.74 -52.26
N MET A 190 -34.38 24.89 -51.68
CA MET A 190 -33.45 25.69 -50.87
C MET A 190 -33.20 25.11 -49.47
N LEU A 191 -34.23 24.58 -48.80
CA LEU A 191 -34.12 24.07 -47.42
C LEU A 191 -33.75 22.59 -47.38
N PHE A 192 -34.26 21.79 -48.32
CA PHE A 192 -33.95 20.39 -48.49
C PHE A 192 -33.03 20.18 -49.69
N THR A 193 -31.97 21.01 -49.80
CA THR A 193 -30.93 20.77 -50.79
C THR A 193 -30.56 19.29 -50.73
N GLU A 194 -30.84 18.56 -51.82
CA GLU A 194 -30.56 17.14 -51.94
C GLU A 194 -29.07 16.92 -51.75
N GLN A 195 -28.65 16.74 -50.51
CA GLN A 195 -27.28 16.39 -50.14
C GLN A 195 -27.00 14.90 -50.44
N GLY A 196 -27.79 14.30 -51.35
CA GLY A 196 -27.90 12.85 -51.51
C GLY A 196 -27.88 12.31 -52.94
N LEU A 197 -27.69 13.10 -54.01
CA LEU A 197 -27.79 12.52 -55.37
C LEU A 197 -26.93 13.11 -56.49
N TYR A 198 -25.75 13.65 -56.17
CA TYR A 198 -24.75 13.98 -57.20
C TYR A 198 -23.36 13.44 -56.85
N GLU A 199 -23.25 12.12 -56.72
CA GLU A 199 -21.98 11.39 -56.93
C GLU A 199 -21.66 11.25 -58.44
N LYS A 200 -22.39 11.94 -59.34
CA LYS A 200 -22.20 11.84 -60.78
C LYS A 200 -21.82 13.19 -61.39
N THR A 201 -20.50 13.40 -61.44
CA THR A 201 -19.76 14.15 -62.46
C THR A 201 -20.13 15.61 -62.68
N LEU A 202 -19.38 16.55 -62.06
CA LEU A 202 -18.54 17.60 -62.72
C LEU A 202 -18.16 18.72 -61.72
N PRO A 203 -17.14 19.56 -62.04
CA PRO A 203 -16.00 19.78 -61.17
C PRO A 203 -16.19 20.92 -60.17
N LEU A 204 -15.53 20.73 -59.03
CA LEU A 204 -15.28 21.70 -57.99
C LEU A 204 -14.93 23.08 -58.57
N SER A 205 -15.81 24.04 -58.31
CA SER A 205 -15.48 25.46 -58.35
C SER A 205 -14.44 25.71 -57.26
N SER A 206 -13.27 26.16 -57.72
CA SER A 206 -12.08 26.45 -56.92
C SER A 206 -12.35 27.61 -55.95
N SER A 207 -12.55 27.29 -54.67
CA SER A 207 -12.34 28.24 -53.58
C SER A 207 -11.06 27.85 -52.81
N PRO A 208 -10.03 28.70 -52.76
CA PRO A 208 -8.75 28.35 -52.16
C PRO A 208 -8.79 28.64 -50.66
N PHE A 209 -9.48 27.81 -49.88
CA PHE A 209 -9.26 27.80 -48.44
C PHE A 209 -8.12 26.83 -48.12
N LYS A 210 -6.96 27.47 -48.00
CA LYS A 210 -5.71 26.99 -47.41
C LYS A 210 -5.98 26.03 -46.25
N ALA A 211 -5.57 24.78 -46.43
CA ALA A 211 -5.47 23.80 -45.37
C ALA A 211 -4.60 24.35 -44.24
N THR A 212 -5.24 24.72 -43.13
CA THR A 212 -4.57 24.86 -41.86
C THR A 212 -5.32 23.93 -40.91
N ASP A 213 -4.63 22.85 -40.58
CA ASP A 213 -4.81 21.92 -39.46
C ASP A 213 -6.13 21.92 -38.68
N ALA A 214 -6.78 20.75 -38.73
CA ALA A 214 -7.38 20.06 -37.58
C ALA A 214 -8.41 20.81 -36.73
N GLU A 215 -9.65 20.88 -37.24
CA GLU A 215 -10.88 20.86 -36.42
C GLU A 215 -11.75 19.76 -37.07
N ASP A 216 -12.49 18.89 -36.39
CA ASP A 216 -13.41 19.20 -35.33
C ASP A 216 -13.84 17.87 -34.66
N THR A 217 -13.24 17.54 -33.52
CA THR A 217 -13.86 16.54 -32.63
C THR A 217 -14.79 17.29 -31.71
N LEU A 218 -16.06 16.89 -31.74
CA LEU A 218 -17.23 17.32 -30.97
C LEU A 218 -17.09 17.22 -29.42
N PHE A 219 -15.90 17.49 -28.90
CA PHE A 219 -15.59 17.56 -27.48
C PHE A 219 -14.94 18.90 -27.21
N ILE A 220 -15.75 19.83 -26.68
CA ILE A 220 -15.27 21.09 -26.13
C ILE A 220 -14.22 20.73 -25.04
N PRO A 221 -12.94 21.09 -25.19
CA PRO A 221 -11.94 20.86 -24.15
C PRO A 221 -12.11 21.95 -23.08
N GLU A 222 -13.09 21.79 -22.18
CA GLU A 222 -13.07 22.53 -20.93
C GLU A 222 -12.01 21.92 -20.01
N ASN A 223 -10.74 22.34 -20.17
CA ASN A 223 -9.77 22.59 -19.10
C ASN A 223 -8.33 22.63 -19.65
N ASP A 224 -7.75 23.83 -19.68
CA ASP A 224 -6.30 24.03 -19.71
C ASP A 224 -5.66 23.37 -18.48
N SER A 225 -5.08 22.20 -18.68
CA SER A 225 -4.11 21.61 -17.75
C SER A 225 -3.11 20.81 -18.55
N PHE A 226 -1.97 21.44 -18.79
CA PHE A 226 -0.78 20.83 -19.39
C PHE A 226 -0.49 19.46 -18.77
N SER A 227 -0.46 18.42 -19.61
CA SER A 227 0.11 17.12 -19.28
C SER A 227 1.03 16.65 -20.40
N PRO A 228 2.22 16.09 -20.09
CA PRO A 228 3.27 15.87 -21.07
C PRO A 228 2.99 14.64 -21.93
N ARG A 229 3.37 14.80 -23.21
CA ARG A 229 3.25 13.88 -24.33
C ARG A 229 3.61 12.42 -23.98
N TYR A 230 2.62 11.53 -24.03
CA TYR A 230 2.84 10.09 -24.22
C TYR A 230 2.32 9.69 -25.61
N LYS A 231 3.12 8.86 -26.30
CA LYS A 231 2.90 8.38 -27.67
C LYS A 231 1.67 7.45 -27.74
N PRO A 232 0.90 7.44 -28.84
CA PRO A 232 -0.29 6.60 -28.96
C PRO A 232 0.09 5.15 -29.24
N LEU A 233 -0.40 4.23 -28.41
CA LEU A 233 -0.44 2.81 -28.70
C LEU A 233 -1.74 2.50 -29.47
N VAL A 234 -1.54 1.87 -30.63
CA VAL A 234 -2.56 1.42 -31.58
C VAL A 234 -3.37 0.27 -30.98
N GLY A 235 -4.69 0.29 -31.20
CA GLY A 235 -5.54 -0.89 -31.13
C GLY A 235 -6.76 -0.75 -30.21
N LYS A 236 -7.85 -0.18 -30.72
CA LYS A 236 -9.19 -0.43 -30.16
C LYS A 236 -10.08 -1.05 -31.23
N ARG A 237 -10.55 -2.26 -30.93
CA ARG A 237 -11.57 -3.00 -31.68
C ARG A 237 -12.88 -2.20 -31.61
N ARG A 238 -13.51 -1.99 -32.76
CA ARG A 238 -14.86 -1.43 -32.84
C ARG A 238 -15.85 -2.46 -32.31
N VAL A 239 -16.67 -2.06 -31.35
CA VAL A 239 -17.88 -2.76 -30.94
C VAL A 239 -18.98 -2.26 -31.86
N THR A 240 -19.54 -3.15 -32.67
CA THR A 240 -20.76 -2.91 -33.44
C THR A 240 -21.94 -3.10 -32.51
N LEU A 241 -22.67 -2.02 -32.23
CA LEU A 241 -24.02 -2.10 -31.69
C LEU A 241 -24.95 -2.38 -32.86
N GLN A 242 -25.75 -3.43 -32.69
CA GLN A 242 -26.77 -3.87 -33.61
C GLN A 242 -27.99 -2.96 -33.36
N GLU A 243 -28.35 -2.15 -34.36
CA GLU A 243 -29.60 -1.40 -34.39
C GLU A 243 -30.72 -2.43 -34.52
N GLU A 244 -31.57 -2.53 -33.50
CA GLU A 244 -32.84 -3.23 -33.59
C GLU A 244 -33.84 -2.26 -34.24
N GLU A 245 -34.40 -2.70 -35.36
CA GLU A 245 -35.45 -2.03 -36.11
C GLU A 245 -36.72 -1.95 -35.24
N GLU A 246 -37.12 -0.75 -34.84
CA GLU A 246 -38.44 -0.48 -34.29
C GLU A 246 -39.44 -0.41 -35.45
N GLU A 247 -40.26 -1.45 -35.59
CA GLU A 247 -41.44 -1.46 -36.45
C GLU A 247 -42.48 -0.49 -35.88
N GLU A 248 -42.83 0.52 -36.67
CA GLU A 248 -43.99 1.39 -36.46
C GLU A 248 -45.28 0.56 -36.71
N GLU A 249 -46.00 0.21 -35.65
CA GLU A 249 -47.41 -0.19 -35.75
C GLU A 249 -48.32 0.90 -35.17
N GLU A 250 -49.31 1.26 -35.99
CA GLU A 250 -50.26 2.36 -35.83
C GLU A 250 -51.21 2.20 -34.63
N GLU A 251 -51.59 3.34 -34.06
CA GLU A 251 -52.55 3.51 -32.98
C GLU A 251 -53.99 3.11 -33.38
N GLU A 252 -54.67 2.32 -32.54
CA GLU A 252 -56.11 2.48 -32.30
C GLU A 252 -56.46 2.26 -30.81
N GLU A 253 -57.26 3.19 -30.27
CA GLU A 253 -57.63 3.37 -28.87
C GLU A 253 -58.61 2.31 -28.33
N ALA A 254 -58.41 1.86 -27.08
CA ALA A 254 -59.50 1.68 -26.08
C ALA A 254 -58.96 1.46 -24.65
N PRO A 255 -59.65 1.97 -23.60
CA PRO A 255 -59.12 2.05 -22.24
C PRO A 255 -59.41 0.78 -21.44
N GLY A 256 -58.35 -0.01 -21.19
CA GLY A 256 -58.42 -1.25 -20.41
C GLY A 256 -57.26 -1.33 -19.43
N VAL A 257 -57.54 -0.93 -18.20
CA VAL A 257 -56.78 -1.17 -16.95
C VAL A 257 -55.81 -2.35 -17.05
N CYS A 258 -54.52 -2.04 -17.13
CA CYS A 258 -53.42 -2.94 -16.78
C CYS A 258 -52.29 -2.12 -16.14
N ASP A 259 -52.51 -1.74 -14.88
CA ASP A 259 -51.44 -1.38 -13.95
C ASP A 259 -50.60 -2.63 -13.67
N LYS A 260 -49.74 -3.00 -14.63
CA LYS A 260 -48.78 -4.10 -14.50
C LYS A 260 -47.33 -3.67 -14.72
N TYR A 261 -47.09 -2.39 -14.51
CA TYR A 261 -45.78 -1.86 -14.20
C TYR A 261 -45.89 -1.20 -12.84
N ASP A 262 -45.89 -2.03 -11.79
CA ASP A 262 -45.37 -1.60 -10.48
C ASP A 262 -43.89 -1.26 -10.68
N ALA A 263 -43.63 -0.14 -11.35
CA ALA A 263 -42.38 0.57 -11.27
C ALA A 263 -42.33 1.12 -9.85
N THR A 264 -41.93 0.25 -8.91
CA THR A 264 -41.33 0.69 -7.66
C THR A 264 -40.41 1.85 -8.00
N PRO A 265 -40.53 3.00 -7.33
CA PRO A 265 -39.68 4.16 -7.62
C PRO A 265 -38.24 3.65 -7.64
N THR A 266 -37.62 3.69 -8.82
CA THR A 266 -36.24 3.24 -9.02
C THR A 266 -35.31 4.29 -8.42
N ASP A 267 -35.45 4.52 -7.12
CA ASP A 267 -34.56 5.31 -6.27
C ASP A 267 -33.22 4.58 -6.06
N HIS A 268 -33.10 3.37 -6.60
CA HIS A 268 -31.95 2.52 -6.44
C HIS A 268 -31.03 2.63 -7.65
N PHE A 269 -29.97 3.42 -7.47
CA PHE A 269 -28.74 3.24 -8.24
C PHE A 269 -28.34 1.78 -8.25
N PRO A 270 -27.72 1.30 -9.34
CA PRO A 270 -27.35 -0.11 -9.43
C PRO A 270 -26.44 -0.48 -8.26
N ASP A 271 -26.80 -1.56 -7.56
CA ASP A 271 -26.24 -1.94 -6.27
C ASP A 271 -24.71 -2.05 -6.26
N PHE A 272 -24.09 -2.31 -7.42
CA PHE A 272 -22.64 -2.39 -7.56
C PHE A 272 -21.92 -1.10 -7.16
N ILE A 273 -22.58 0.06 -7.19
CA ILE A 273 -21.99 1.34 -6.77
C ILE A 273 -21.76 1.37 -5.25
N HIS A 274 -22.64 0.72 -4.50
CA HIS A 274 -22.58 0.63 -3.03
C HIS A 274 -21.82 -0.61 -2.55
N GLN A 275 -21.67 -1.62 -3.40
CA GLN A 275 -20.94 -2.84 -3.07
C GLN A 275 -19.42 -2.60 -3.09
N PRO A 276 -18.68 -3.08 -2.07
CA PRO A 276 -17.23 -3.21 -2.14
C PRO A 276 -16.85 -4.11 -3.32
N SER A 277 -15.68 -3.91 -3.93
CA SER A 277 -15.29 -4.72 -5.08
C SER A 277 -15.30 -6.22 -4.75
N SER A 278 -15.86 -7.03 -5.66
CA SER A 278 -16.03 -8.48 -5.44
C SER A 278 -14.70 -9.23 -5.28
N ASP A 279 -13.60 -8.61 -5.74
CA ASP A 279 -12.23 -9.12 -5.66
C ASP A 279 -11.73 -9.32 -4.23
N ARG A 280 -12.47 -8.84 -3.21
CA ARG A 280 -12.18 -9.15 -1.81
C ARG A 280 -12.46 -10.62 -1.46
N ASN A 281 -13.46 -11.21 -2.08
CA ASN A 281 -13.89 -12.59 -1.84
C ASN A 281 -13.47 -13.54 -2.96
N GLY A 282 -12.89 -13.02 -4.04
CA GLY A 282 -12.29 -13.82 -5.09
C GLY A 282 -11.18 -14.70 -4.52
N THR A 283 -11.12 -15.96 -4.96
CA THR A 283 -9.96 -16.81 -4.68
C THR A 283 -8.76 -16.15 -5.36
N LEU A 284 -7.90 -15.50 -4.55
CA LEU A 284 -6.67 -14.92 -5.06
C LEU A 284 -5.90 -16.01 -5.82
N PRO A 285 -5.28 -15.69 -6.98
CA PRO A 285 -4.45 -16.65 -7.67
C PRO A 285 -3.42 -17.19 -6.67
N PRO A 286 -3.16 -18.51 -6.68
CA PRO A 286 -2.19 -19.11 -5.78
C PRO A 286 -0.90 -18.32 -5.89
N ILE A 287 -0.37 -17.89 -4.74
CA ILE A 287 0.89 -17.18 -4.64
C ILE A 287 1.90 -17.99 -5.46
N PRO A 288 2.67 -17.39 -6.40
CA PRO A 288 3.65 -18.13 -7.17
C PRO A 288 4.53 -18.87 -6.19
N ASP A 289 4.51 -20.21 -6.24
CA ASP A 289 5.29 -21.03 -5.34
C ASP A 289 6.73 -20.51 -5.39
N LEU A 290 7.23 -20.09 -4.22
CA LEU A 290 8.63 -19.72 -4.07
C LEU A 290 9.43 -20.88 -4.63
N SER A 291 10.22 -20.63 -5.68
CA SER A 291 10.80 -21.73 -6.43
C SER A 291 11.55 -22.65 -5.47
N GLU A 292 11.18 -23.92 -5.49
CA GLU A 292 11.69 -24.92 -4.54
C GLU A 292 13.22 -24.97 -4.53
N GLY A 293 13.85 -24.57 -5.66
CA GLY A 293 15.29 -24.37 -5.77
C GLY A 293 15.84 -23.28 -4.84
N LYS A 294 15.20 -22.10 -4.76
CA LYS A 294 15.65 -21.00 -3.90
C LYS A 294 15.50 -21.33 -2.42
N THR A 295 14.44 -22.05 -2.05
CA THR A 295 14.25 -22.49 -0.66
C THR A 295 15.28 -23.54 -0.28
N LYS A 296 15.58 -24.49 -1.17
CA LYS A 296 16.65 -25.49 -0.96
C LYS A 296 18.05 -24.86 -0.91
N GLU A 297 18.32 -23.84 -1.74
CA GLU A 297 19.57 -23.08 -1.68
C GLU A 297 19.73 -22.36 -0.34
N LEU A 298 18.67 -21.69 0.13
CA LEU A 298 18.68 -21.00 1.42
C LEU A 298 18.86 -22.00 2.58
N GLU A 299 18.14 -23.12 2.55
CA GLU A 299 18.29 -24.19 3.54
C GLU A 299 19.73 -24.71 3.57
N LYS A 300 20.30 -24.98 2.40
CA LYS A 300 21.70 -25.41 2.29
C LYS A 300 22.65 -24.38 2.89
N MET A 301 22.48 -23.10 2.56
CA MET A 301 23.31 -22.02 3.09
C MET A 301 23.21 -21.92 4.62
N VAL A 302 22.01 -22.07 5.18
CA VAL A 302 21.78 -22.08 6.64
C VAL A 302 22.46 -23.30 7.29
N THR A 303 22.35 -24.49 6.68
CA THR A 303 23.02 -25.69 7.21
C THR A 303 24.54 -25.60 7.13
N GLU A 304 25.10 -25.06 6.05
CA GLU A 304 26.54 -24.84 5.91
C GLU A 304 27.07 -23.87 6.97
N LEU A 305 26.37 -22.75 7.20
CA LEU A 305 26.73 -21.79 8.23
C LEU A 305 26.65 -22.41 9.63
N GLY A 306 25.60 -23.18 9.91
CA GLY A 306 25.44 -23.90 11.18
C GLY A 306 26.56 -24.91 11.43
N ASN A 307 26.97 -25.66 10.40
CA ASN A 307 28.08 -26.62 10.49
C ASN A 307 29.42 -25.92 10.71
N GLN A 308 29.64 -24.77 10.07
CA GLN A 308 30.85 -23.96 10.24
C GLN A 308 30.98 -23.46 11.69
N GLU A 309 29.93 -22.82 12.22
CA GLU A 309 29.89 -22.32 13.60
C GLU A 309 30.08 -23.46 14.61
N MET A 310 29.40 -24.60 14.41
CA MET A 310 29.57 -25.77 15.27
C MET A 310 31.00 -26.31 15.25
N GLY A 311 31.62 -26.35 14.07
CA GLY A 311 33.02 -26.75 13.92
C GLY A 311 33.99 -25.83 14.68
N ASP A 312 33.73 -24.52 14.69
CA ASP A 312 34.53 -23.57 15.45
C ASP A 312 34.32 -23.72 16.97
N PHE A 313 33.11 -24.04 17.44
CA PHE A 313 32.88 -24.41 18.83
C PHE A 313 33.64 -25.68 19.25
N CYS A 314 33.65 -26.72 18.41
CA CYS A 314 34.40 -27.95 18.69
C CYS A 314 35.91 -27.67 18.84
N LYS A 315 36.51 -26.83 17.98
CA LYS A 315 37.92 -26.45 18.10
C LYS A 315 38.21 -25.71 19.40
N ILE A 316 37.33 -24.79 19.81
CA ILE A 316 37.46 -24.06 21.08
C ILE A 316 37.42 -25.04 22.27
N GLU A 317 36.56 -26.06 22.20
CA GLU A 317 36.47 -27.10 23.23
C GLU A 317 37.74 -27.96 23.29
N GLU A 318 38.29 -28.38 22.14
CA GLU A 318 39.56 -29.11 22.05
C GLU A 318 40.74 -28.29 22.61
N ASP A 319 40.85 -27.01 22.23
CA ASP A 319 41.86 -26.09 22.73
C ASP A 319 41.77 -25.90 24.25
N HIS A 320 40.54 -25.80 24.76
CA HIS A 320 40.26 -25.69 26.18
C HIS A 320 40.67 -26.97 26.93
N GLU A 321 40.35 -28.16 26.40
CA GLU A 321 40.82 -29.42 26.97
C GLU A 321 42.36 -29.53 26.98
N ALA A 322 43.01 -29.17 25.87
CA ALA A 322 44.46 -29.18 25.76
C ALA A 322 45.12 -28.22 26.75
N TYR A 323 44.57 -27.01 26.89
CA TYR A 323 44.97 -26.03 27.89
C TYR A 323 44.86 -26.61 29.31
N TRP A 324 43.75 -27.26 29.64
CA TRP A 324 43.54 -27.86 30.95
C TRP A 324 44.51 -29.01 31.21
N LYS A 325 44.72 -29.92 30.25
CA LYS A 325 45.71 -31.00 30.36
C LYS A 325 47.11 -30.44 30.68
N LYS A 326 47.53 -29.40 29.96
CA LYS A 326 48.81 -28.71 30.21
C LYS A 326 48.88 -28.08 31.60
N LYS A 327 47.81 -27.43 32.06
CA LYS A 327 47.73 -26.85 33.40
C LYS A 327 47.77 -27.90 34.51
N THR A 328 47.07 -29.02 34.36
CA THR A 328 47.15 -30.14 35.32
C THR A 328 48.54 -30.75 35.38
N ALA A 329 49.24 -30.89 34.26
CA ALA A 329 50.62 -31.36 34.24
C ALA A 329 51.58 -30.40 34.97
N GLN A 330 51.42 -29.08 34.77
CA GLN A 330 52.19 -28.07 35.50
C GLN A 330 51.97 -28.16 37.01
N LEU A 331 50.72 -28.32 37.45
CA LEU A 331 50.39 -28.49 38.87
C LEU A 331 50.98 -29.78 39.45
N ALA A 332 50.91 -30.88 38.71
CA ALA A 332 51.49 -32.16 39.13
C ALA A 332 53.02 -32.09 39.28
N ASN A 333 53.69 -31.36 38.38
CA ASN A 333 55.14 -31.15 38.48
C ASN A 333 55.51 -30.27 39.68
N ALA A 334 54.78 -29.18 39.93
CA ALA A 334 55.01 -28.32 41.10
C ALA A 334 54.83 -29.07 42.43
N LEU A 335 53.89 -30.00 42.50
CA LEU A 335 53.66 -30.85 43.69
C LEU A 335 54.73 -31.92 43.91
N LYS A 336 55.55 -32.25 42.91
CA LYS A 336 56.66 -33.22 43.02
C LYS A 336 58.00 -32.54 43.38
N SER A 337 58.09 -31.23 43.22
CA SER A 337 59.30 -30.44 43.49
C SER A 337 59.37 -29.87 44.92
N ASP A 338 58.28 -29.99 45.69
CA ASP A 338 58.24 -29.82 47.15
C ASP A 338 58.41 -31.19 47.83
#